data_AF-A0A2E8R7X1-F1
#
_entry.id   AF-A0A2E8R7X1-F1
#
_cell.length_a   1.000
_cell.length_b   1.000
_cell.length_c   1.000
_cell.angle_alpha   90.00
_cell.angle_beta   90.00
_cell.angle_gamma   90.00
#
_symmetry.space_group_name_H-M   'P 1'
#
loop_
_entity.id
_entity.type
_entity.pdbx_description
1 polymer ?
#
loop_
_entity_poly.entity_id
_entity_poly.type
_entity_poly.pdbx_seq_one_letter_code
_entity_poly.pdbx_strand_id
1 'polypeptide(L)'
;MFKFKAFINLFEQVKFKSLSHSEWWKYGDDRLNKLIDIIRKGEPVSSKDGEDLIISNSDENIKSIKDYIKAGPDGPSKTFKLQTAKGEILSNVIGKTHAFGGKGQGGGATGDTRKGESLQCLYLEAILGEGINQPFEHYTPKTLEKYADKIFVDATIQEMLTAEDQWHFSGYTSGKHLIKKGYVKKGHAFHRGSSVMKKIYEMKKTAFKNEGKPILNDDKWNPGDIWAVKRGLDVSRALDPSTVTTLNQSLIKNFDSRDIVGISLKIVSNFKKQAKDTVYNREKVEEEKIKFTDYKLKKDRAQATFWSGKGGVVVFNGNVKADVRASTNFAAPNFEILGKGARGGRAGYGAILYGAQKFLRTKLPTNAEYKNEANQIVREVKGKKSKTLQNKFYNMVKSTDSRISRQEFDEGIVRATPDRMHINLAATYIGNAISKSSKNQRDQFMTYMINLAGAKGSDSSVYVKVEES
;
A
#
# COMPACT_ATOMS: atom_id res chain seq x y z
N MET A 1 15.49 -32.73 -6.40
CA MET A 1 14.72 -33.45 -7.44
C MET A 1 13.29 -33.64 -6.92
N PHE A 2 12.42 -32.63 -7.06
CA PHE A 2 11.03 -32.69 -6.60
C PHE A 2 10.08 -32.59 -7.81
N LYS A 3 9.56 -33.78 -8.15
CA LYS A 3 8.34 -34.13 -8.89
C LYS A 3 7.75 -33.09 -9.87
N PHE A 4 8.27 -33.19 -11.08
CA PHE A 4 7.78 -32.69 -12.37
C PHE A 4 6.49 -33.43 -12.83
N LYS A 5 5.41 -33.41 -12.03
CA LYS A 5 4.20 -34.22 -12.33
C LYS A 5 2.84 -33.56 -12.05
N ALA A 6 2.74 -32.23 -12.11
CA ALA A 6 1.46 -31.53 -11.98
C ALA A 6 1.36 -30.26 -12.86
N PHE A 7 1.77 -30.35 -14.13
CA PHE A 7 1.54 -29.27 -15.10
C PHE A 7 0.91 -29.82 -16.39
N ILE A 8 -0.17 -30.56 -16.23
CA ILE A 8 -1.27 -30.55 -17.20
C ILE A 8 -2.48 -30.08 -16.40
N ASN A 9 -2.45 -28.82 -15.97
CA ASN A 9 -3.70 -28.12 -15.75
C ASN A 9 -4.07 -27.59 -17.13
N LEU A 10 -5.09 -28.19 -17.74
CA LEU A 10 -5.88 -27.53 -18.77
C LEU A 10 -6.36 -26.24 -18.11
N PHE A 11 -5.72 -25.10 -18.38
CA PHE A 11 -6.20 -23.82 -17.86
C PHE A 11 -7.62 -23.65 -18.40
N GLU A 12 -8.63 -23.64 -17.52
CA GLU A 12 -9.95 -23.19 -17.94
C GLU A 12 -9.79 -21.75 -18.41
N GLN A 13 -10.00 -21.54 -19.71
CA GLN A 13 -9.88 -20.21 -20.30
C GLN A 13 -10.84 -19.25 -19.63
N VAL A 14 -10.35 -18.02 -19.40
CA VAL A 14 -11.19 -16.95 -18.86
C VAL A 14 -12.30 -16.67 -19.86
N LYS A 15 -13.54 -16.96 -19.45
CA LYS A 15 -14.73 -16.66 -20.24
C LYS A 15 -15.14 -15.21 -20.05
N PHE A 16 -15.69 -14.62 -21.09
CA PHE A 16 -16.20 -13.25 -21.09
C PHE A 16 -17.70 -13.23 -21.35
N LYS A 17 -18.38 -12.14 -20.97
CA LYS A 17 -19.70 -11.88 -21.53
C LYS A 17 -19.56 -11.59 -23.02
N SER A 18 -20.53 -12.01 -23.82
CA SER A 18 -20.60 -11.62 -25.23
C SER A 18 -20.79 -10.11 -25.37
N LEU A 19 -20.17 -9.51 -26.39
CA LEU A 19 -20.56 -8.19 -26.90
C LEU A 19 -21.89 -8.34 -27.67
N SER A 20 -22.99 -8.38 -26.92
CA SER A 20 -24.34 -8.35 -27.47
C SER A 20 -24.63 -7.03 -28.17
N HIS A 21 -25.72 -6.98 -28.93
CA HIS A 21 -26.24 -5.74 -29.51
C HIS A 21 -26.29 -4.58 -28.50
N SER A 22 -26.89 -4.80 -27.34
CA SER A 22 -26.98 -3.79 -26.26
C SER A 22 -25.62 -3.39 -25.69
N GLU A 23 -24.64 -4.30 -25.66
CA GLU A 23 -23.29 -3.97 -25.21
C GLU A 23 -22.54 -3.16 -26.28
N TRP A 24 -22.66 -3.46 -27.57
CA TRP A 24 -22.04 -2.63 -28.62
C TRP A 24 -22.46 -1.16 -28.51
N TRP A 25 -23.74 -0.92 -28.25
CA TRP A 25 -24.36 0.42 -28.19
C TRP A 25 -24.31 1.08 -26.81
N LYS A 26 -23.75 0.43 -25.78
CA LYS A 26 -23.76 0.93 -24.40
C LYS A 26 -23.13 2.33 -24.25
N TYR A 27 -22.17 2.65 -25.10
CA TYR A 27 -21.43 3.92 -25.10
C TYR A 27 -21.49 4.58 -26.48
N GLY A 28 -22.64 4.51 -27.16
CA GLY A 28 -22.76 4.91 -28.55
C GLY A 28 -21.84 4.08 -29.45
N ASP A 29 -21.11 4.74 -30.35
CA ASP A 29 -20.24 4.08 -31.34
C ASP A 29 -18.85 3.73 -30.82
N ASP A 30 -18.50 4.09 -29.59
CA ASP A 30 -17.12 4.01 -29.07
C ASP A 30 -16.53 2.61 -29.19
N ARG A 31 -17.29 1.56 -28.87
CA ARG A 31 -16.82 0.17 -28.96
C ARG A 31 -16.67 -0.31 -30.40
N LEU A 32 -17.54 0.14 -31.31
CA LEU A 32 -17.49 -0.21 -32.73
C LEU A 32 -16.31 0.49 -33.40
N ASN A 33 -16.09 1.77 -33.10
CA ASN A 33 -14.91 2.51 -33.53
C ASN A 33 -13.62 1.89 -32.96
N LYS A 34 -13.64 1.46 -31.69
CA LYS A 34 -12.53 0.73 -31.09
C LYS A 34 -12.23 -0.58 -31.83
N LEU A 35 -13.25 -1.33 -32.23
CA LEU A 35 -13.08 -2.55 -33.02
C LEU A 35 -12.46 -2.26 -34.40
N ILE A 36 -12.89 -1.19 -35.08
CA ILE A 36 -12.28 -0.73 -36.34
C ILE A 36 -10.79 -0.46 -36.15
N ASP A 37 -10.41 0.23 -35.07
CA ASP A 37 -9.01 0.56 -34.78
C ASP A 37 -8.17 -0.70 -34.51
N ILE A 38 -8.73 -1.68 -33.81
CA ILE A 38 -8.08 -2.98 -33.56
C ILE A 38 -7.83 -3.72 -34.88
N ILE A 39 -8.84 -3.81 -35.75
CA ILE A 39 -8.75 -4.46 -37.06
C ILE A 39 -7.68 -3.80 -37.92
N ARG A 40 -7.65 -2.46 -37.98
CA ARG A 40 -6.67 -1.71 -38.77
C ARG A 40 -5.24 -1.94 -38.32
N LYS A 41 -5.02 -2.18 -37.02
CA LYS A 41 -3.70 -2.49 -36.45
C LYS A 41 -3.34 -3.96 -36.59
N GLY A 42 -4.27 -4.81 -37.03
CA GLY A 42 -4.06 -6.26 -37.11
C GLY A 42 -3.96 -6.94 -35.74
N GLU A 43 -4.50 -6.30 -34.70
CA GLU A 43 -4.44 -6.83 -33.33
C GLU A 43 -5.57 -7.84 -33.08
N PRO A 44 -5.35 -8.85 -32.22
CA PRO A 44 -6.38 -9.83 -31.89
C PRO A 44 -7.47 -9.21 -31.00
N VAL A 45 -8.68 -9.79 -31.07
CA VAL A 45 -9.71 -9.68 -30.02
C VAL A 45 -9.96 -11.07 -29.42
N SER A 46 -10.36 -11.15 -28.16
CA SER A 46 -10.76 -12.46 -27.60
C SER A 46 -12.23 -12.74 -27.86
N SER A 47 -12.55 -14.00 -28.13
CA SER A 47 -13.92 -14.52 -28.14
C SER A 47 -14.49 -14.53 -26.72
N LYS A 48 -15.81 -14.74 -26.61
CA LYS A 48 -16.48 -14.95 -25.31
C LYS A 48 -15.94 -16.16 -24.54
N ASP A 49 -15.26 -17.07 -25.21
CA ASP A 49 -14.69 -18.29 -24.63
C ASP A 49 -13.20 -18.14 -24.27
N GLY A 50 -12.59 -16.99 -24.60
CA GLY A 50 -11.17 -16.70 -24.30
C GLY A 50 -10.20 -17.01 -25.46
N GLU A 51 -10.72 -17.37 -26.63
CA GLU A 51 -9.93 -17.66 -27.83
C GLU A 51 -9.56 -16.40 -28.60
N ASP A 52 -8.31 -16.25 -29.04
CA ASP A 52 -7.91 -15.13 -29.89
C ASP A 52 -8.51 -15.25 -31.29
N LEU A 53 -9.11 -14.16 -31.75
CA LEU A 53 -9.70 -13.95 -33.07
C LEU A 53 -8.92 -12.84 -33.78
N ILE A 54 -8.33 -13.18 -34.93
CA ILE A 54 -7.71 -12.21 -35.82
C ILE A 54 -8.71 -11.93 -36.94
N ILE A 55 -9.30 -10.74 -36.90
CA ILE A 55 -10.24 -10.26 -37.90
C ILE A 55 -9.44 -9.63 -39.05
N SER A 56 -9.71 -10.04 -40.29
CA SER A 56 -8.98 -9.56 -41.46
C SER A 56 -9.15 -8.04 -41.63
N ASN A 57 -8.06 -7.32 -41.87
CA ASN A 57 -8.10 -5.90 -42.22
C ASN A 57 -8.55 -5.74 -43.69
N SER A 58 -9.85 -5.85 -43.92
CA SER A 58 -10.48 -5.72 -45.25
C SER A 58 -11.51 -4.61 -45.28
N ASP A 59 -11.69 -4.00 -46.46
CA ASP A 59 -12.74 -3.01 -46.69
C ASP A 59 -14.13 -3.59 -46.41
N GLU A 60 -14.34 -4.89 -46.67
CA GLU A 60 -15.59 -5.60 -46.34
C GLU A 60 -15.89 -5.55 -44.84
N ASN A 61 -14.92 -5.90 -43.99
CA ASN A 61 -15.10 -5.89 -42.54
C ASN A 61 -15.33 -4.48 -42.00
N ILE A 62 -14.55 -3.50 -42.48
CA ILE A 62 -14.71 -2.10 -42.06
C ILE A 62 -16.06 -1.55 -42.52
N LYS A 63 -16.50 -1.89 -43.74
CA LYS A 63 -17.82 -1.52 -44.27
C LYS A 63 -18.94 -2.16 -43.46
N SER A 64 -18.84 -3.45 -43.13
CA SER A 64 -19.80 -4.18 -42.29
C SER A 64 -20.05 -3.47 -40.96
N ILE A 65 -18.98 -3.02 -40.29
CA ILE A 65 -19.08 -2.27 -39.02
C ILE A 65 -19.69 -0.88 -39.25
N LYS A 66 -19.27 -0.16 -40.29
CA LYS A 66 -19.79 1.20 -40.59
C LYS A 66 -21.27 1.18 -40.99
N ASP A 67 -21.69 0.18 -41.76
CA ASP A 67 -23.10 0.00 -42.13
C ASP A 67 -23.94 -0.30 -40.88
N TYR A 68 -23.40 -1.10 -39.95
CA TYR A 68 -24.03 -1.34 -38.65
C TYR A 68 -24.12 -0.07 -37.79
N ILE A 69 -23.06 0.76 -37.75
CA ILE A 69 -23.10 2.09 -37.10
C ILE A 69 -24.19 2.96 -37.74
N LYS A 70 -24.23 3.03 -39.08
CA LYS A 70 -25.19 3.86 -39.82
C LYS A 70 -26.64 3.42 -39.58
N ALA A 71 -26.89 2.13 -39.40
CA ALA A 71 -28.21 1.60 -39.08
C ALA A 71 -28.69 1.98 -37.66
N GLY A 72 -27.77 2.30 -36.75
CA GLY A 72 -28.07 2.74 -35.39
C GLY A 72 -28.53 1.61 -34.46
N PRO A 73 -28.77 1.93 -33.16
CA PRO A 73 -29.20 0.96 -32.16
C PRO A 73 -30.59 0.36 -32.47
N ASP A 74 -31.45 1.10 -33.16
CA ASP A 74 -32.79 0.65 -33.56
C ASP A 74 -32.80 -0.07 -34.91
N GLY A 75 -31.63 -0.32 -35.50
CA GLY A 75 -31.47 -1.02 -36.76
C GLY A 75 -32.04 -2.46 -36.74
N PRO A 76 -32.36 -3.02 -37.92
CA PRO A 76 -33.03 -4.31 -38.04
C PRO A 76 -32.14 -5.49 -37.64
N SER A 77 -30.81 -5.34 -37.75
CA SER A 77 -29.84 -6.39 -37.45
C SER A 77 -29.31 -6.27 -36.02
N LYS A 78 -29.28 -7.38 -35.28
CA LYS A 78 -28.72 -7.45 -33.92
C LYS A 78 -27.23 -7.85 -33.87
N THR A 79 -26.67 -8.24 -35.01
CA THR A 79 -25.25 -8.59 -35.18
C THR A 79 -24.77 -8.15 -36.57
N PHE A 80 -23.46 -8.18 -36.79
CA PHE A 80 -22.83 -7.99 -38.09
C PHE A 80 -21.79 -9.09 -38.32
N LYS A 81 -21.51 -9.39 -39.59
CA LYS A 81 -20.58 -10.44 -40.00
C LYS A 81 -19.17 -9.87 -40.16
N LEU A 82 -18.18 -10.69 -39.81
CA LEU A 82 -16.76 -10.38 -39.97
C LEU A 82 -16.02 -11.59 -40.54
N GLN A 83 -15.16 -11.37 -41.52
CA GLN A 83 -14.25 -12.37 -42.05
C GLN A 83 -12.99 -12.48 -41.19
N THR A 84 -12.61 -13.71 -40.84
CA THR A 84 -11.34 -14.05 -40.20
C THR A 84 -10.56 -15.02 -41.08
N ALA A 85 -9.29 -15.25 -40.77
CA ALA A 85 -8.50 -16.29 -41.45
C ALA A 85 -9.08 -17.71 -41.29
N LYS A 86 -9.97 -17.94 -40.31
CA LYS A 86 -10.61 -19.23 -40.02
C LYS A 86 -12.05 -19.32 -40.52
N GLY A 87 -12.53 -18.29 -41.23
CA GLY A 87 -13.90 -18.20 -41.74
C GLY A 87 -14.69 -17.02 -41.16
N GLU A 88 -15.97 -16.96 -41.53
CA GLU A 88 -16.89 -15.91 -41.11
C GLU A 88 -17.33 -16.10 -39.65
N ILE A 89 -17.39 -15.00 -38.90
CA ILE A 89 -17.91 -14.96 -37.54
C ILE A 89 -19.00 -13.87 -37.40
N LEU A 90 -19.86 -14.03 -36.39
CA LEU A 90 -20.82 -12.99 -35.99
C LEU A 90 -20.25 -12.13 -34.85
N SER A 91 -20.55 -10.84 -34.83
CA SER A 91 -20.01 -9.91 -33.84
C SER A 91 -20.29 -10.26 -32.37
N ASN A 92 -21.35 -11.02 -32.09
CA ASN A 92 -21.67 -11.49 -30.74
C ASN A 92 -20.79 -12.65 -30.24
N VAL A 93 -19.93 -13.25 -31.07
CA VAL A 93 -18.95 -14.22 -30.57
C VAL A 93 -17.77 -13.52 -29.88
N ILE A 94 -17.57 -12.23 -30.14
CA ILE A 94 -16.51 -11.43 -29.53
C ILE A 94 -16.83 -11.25 -28.04
N GLY A 95 -15.82 -11.50 -27.20
CA GLY A 95 -15.90 -11.32 -25.77
C GLY A 95 -15.76 -9.85 -25.40
N LYS A 96 -16.55 -9.42 -24.41
CA LYS A 96 -16.40 -8.11 -23.77
C LYS A 96 -15.22 -8.17 -22.81
N THR A 97 -14.02 -8.16 -23.38
CA THR A 97 -12.74 -8.12 -22.66
C THR A 97 -12.46 -6.73 -22.09
N HIS A 98 -11.34 -6.58 -21.38
CA HIS A 98 -10.90 -5.29 -20.84
C HIS A 98 -10.70 -4.23 -21.93
N ALA A 99 -10.33 -4.62 -23.15
CA ALA A 99 -10.24 -3.71 -24.30
C ALA A 99 -11.59 -3.05 -24.65
N PHE A 100 -12.70 -3.69 -24.27
CA PHE A 100 -14.06 -3.22 -24.44
C PHE A 100 -14.74 -2.87 -23.10
N GLY A 101 -14.00 -2.74 -22.00
CA GLY A 101 -14.54 -2.41 -20.68
C GLY A 101 -15.43 -3.51 -20.09
N GLY A 102 -14.97 -4.75 -20.16
CA GLY A 102 -15.57 -5.86 -19.42
C GLY A 102 -14.56 -6.72 -18.69
N LYS A 103 -15.07 -7.36 -17.63
CA LYS A 103 -14.34 -8.29 -16.78
C LYS A 103 -14.61 -9.74 -17.17
N GLY A 104 -13.64 -10.62 -16.90
CA GLY A 104 -13.84 -12.07 -16.96
C GLY A 104 -14.98 -12.54 -16.05
N GLN A 105 -15.64 -13.63 -16.45
CA GLN A 105 -16.66 -14.29 -15.64
C GLN A 105 -16.01 -15.05 -14.47
N GLY A 106 -16.63 -15.02 -13.28
CA GLY A 106 -16.16 -15.76 -12.10
C GLY A 106 -15.31 -14.97 -11.08
N GLY A 107 -15.03 -13.70 -11.33
CA GLY A 107 -14.30 -12.84 -10.38
C GLY A 107 -15.14 -12.46 -9.15
N GLY A 108 -14.93 -13.14 -8.02
CA GLY A 108 -15.42 -12.75 -6.69
C GLY A 108 -14.53 -11.71 -6.00
N ALA A 109 -15.19 -10.82 -5.26
CA ALA A 109 -14.71 -9.71 -4.41
C ALA A 109 -13.88 -8.59 -5.08
N THR A 110 -14.51 -7.41 -5.16
CA THR A 110 -13.95 -6.08 -5.40
C THR A 110 -12.90 -5.74 -4.33
N GLY A 111 -11.74 -5.21 -4.71
CA GLY A 111 -10.74 -4.68 -3.76
C GLY A 111 -9.60 -5.61 -3.30
N ASP A 112 -9.39 -6.77 -3.92
CA ASP A 112 -8.21 -7.62 -3.63
C ASP A 112 -6.95 -7.09 -4.34
N THR A 113 -6.14 -6.28 -3.64
CA THR A 113 -4.93 -5.67 -4.21
C THR A 113 -3.90 -6.72 -4.64
N ARG A 114 -3.87 -7.90 -4.00
CA ARG A 114 -2.98 -9.01 -4.37
C ARG A 114 -3.14 -9.42 -5.83
N LYS A 115 -4.38 -9.48 -6.34
CA LYS A 115 -4.66 -9.83 -7.75
C LYS A 115 -4.09 -8.78 -8.69
N GLY A 116 -4.31 -7.50 -8.37
CA GLY A 116 -3.82 -6.36 -9.16
C GLY A 116 -2.30 -6.24 -9.16
N GLU A 117 -1.65 -6.39 -8.00
CA GLU A 117 -0.19 -6.38 -7.85
C GLU A 117 0.47 -7.55 -8.59
N SER A 118 -0.15 -8.73 -8.54
CA SER A 118 0.33 -9.91 -9.29
C SER A 118 0.14 -9.71 -10.80
N LEU A 119 -1.00 -9.16 -11.22
CA LEU A 119 -1.27 -8.80 -12.61
C LEU A 119 -0.26 -7.76 -13.13
N GLN A 120 0.17 -6.82 -12.29
CA GLN A 120 1.23 -5.86 -12.65
C GLN A 120 2.55 -6.58 -13.00
N CYS A 121 2.92 -7.63 -12.24
CA CYS A 121 4.09 -8.45 -12.57
C CYS A 121 3.92 -9.13 -13.93
N LEU A 122 2.73 -9.66 -14.21
CA LEU A 122 2.41 -10.33 -15.48
C LEU A 122 2.53 -9.38 -16.68
N TYR A 123 1.95 -8.18 -16.58
CA TYR A 123 2.09 -7.17 -17.63
C TYR A 123 3.54 -6.74 -17.85
N LEU A 124 4.33 -6.56 -16.78
CA LEU A 124 5.73 -6.19 -16.93
C LEU A 124 6.51 -7.24 -17.74
N GLU A 125 6.36 -8.51 -17.39
CA GLU A 125 6.99 -9.61 -18.10
C GLU A 125 6.49 -9.72 -19.55
N ALA A 126 5.18 -9.60 -19.77
CA ALA A 126 4.58 -9.65 -21.10
C ALA A 126 5.03 -8.48 -22.00
N ILE A 127 5.05 -7.24 -21.48
CA ILE A 127 5.47 -6.06 -22.27
C ILE A 127 6.95 -6.15 -22.63
N LEU A 128 7.77 -6.66 -21.71
CA LEU A 128 9.18 -6.90 -22.00
C LEU A 128 9.34 -8.00 -23.05
N GLY A 129 8.52 -9.05 -23.03
CA GLY A 129 8.55 -10.14 -24.00
C GLY A 129 8.06 -9.74 -25.40
N GLU A 130 6.84 -9.20 -25.49
CA GLU A 130 6.16 -8.85 -26.74
C GLU A 130 6.67 -7.54 -27.35
N GLY A 131 7.23 -6.66 -26.53
CA GLY A 131 7.78 -5.38 -26.95
C GLY A 131 6.94 -4.18 -26.50
N ILE A 132 7.64 -3.10 -26.12
CA ILE A 132 7.03 -1.92 -25.50
C ILE A 132 6.06 -1.15 -26.41
N ASN A 133 6.17 -1.31 -27.72
CA ASN A 133 5.37 -0.58 -28.69
C ASN A 133 4.01 -1.22 -28.96
N GLN A 134 3.79 -2.46 -28.48
CA GLN A 134 2.50 -3.11 -28.66
C GLN A 134 1.38 -2.32 -27.97
N PRO A 135 0.21 -2.21 -28.61
CA PRO A 135 -0.96 -1.56 -28.05
C PRO A 135 -1.58 -2.42 -26.94
N PHE A 136 -2.54 -1.87 -26.20
CA PHE A 136 -3.14 -2.58 -25.06
C PHE A 136 -3.89 -3.85 -25.51
N GLU A 137 -4.51 -3.82 -26.69
CA GLU A 137 -5.36 -4.89 -27.21
C GLU A 137 -4.56 -6.15 -27.57
N HIS A 138 -3.26 -5.98 -27.81
CA HIS A 138 -2.32 -7.07 -28.00
C HIS A 138 -2.24 -8.01 -26.79
N TYR A 139 -2.44 -7.47 -25.58
CA TYR A 139 -2.30 -8.18 -24.31
C TYR A 139 -3.60 -8.90 -23.94
N THR A 140 -4.04 -9.81 -24.80
CA THR A 140 -5.16 -10.72 -24.55
C THR A 140 -4.84 -11.71 -23.42
N PRO A 141 -5.83 -12.41 -22.84
CA PRO A 141 -5.61 -13.50 -21.90
C PRO A 141 -4.57 -14.51 -22.40
N LYS A 142 -4.66 -14.94 -23.66
CA LYS A 142 -3.70 -15.87 -24.28
C LYS A 142 -2.30 -15.29 -24.37
N THR A 143 -2.15 -14.02 -24.75
CA THR A 143 -0.84 -13.36 -24.77
C THR A 143 -0.26 -13.31 -23.36
N LEU A 144 -1.05 -12.92 -22.36
CA LEU A 144 -0.60 -12.85 -20.97
C LEU A 144 -0.25 -14.23 -20.38
N GLU A 145 -1.01 -15.28 -20.72
CA GLU A 145 -0.78 -16.66 -20.28
C GLU A 145 0.63 -17.19 -20.63
N LYS A 146 1.20 -16.76 -21.77
CA LYS A 146 2.58 -17.12 -22.20
C LYS A 146 3.69 -16.68 -21.24
N TYR A 147 3.37 -15.81 -20.28
CA TYR A 147 4.33 -15.20 -19.35
C TYR A 147 4.05 -15.56 -17.89
N ALA A 148 3.00 -16.30 -17.61
CA ALA A 148 2.56 -16.59 -16.25
C ALA A 148 3.57 -17.44 -15.45
N ASP A 149 4.29 -18.32 -16.13
CA ASP A 149 5.33 -19.18 -15.56
C ASP A 149 6.66 -18.43 -15.31
N LYS A 150 6.79 -17.20 -15.81
CA LYS A 150 8.01 -16.38 -15.72
C LYS A 150 7.98 -15.37 -14.58
N ILE A 151 6.87 -15.25 -13.87
CA ILE A 151 6.68 -14.37 -12.71
C ILE A 151 6.55 -15.17 -11.41
N PHE A 152 6.86 -14.54 -10.29
CA PHE A 152 6.86 -15.17 -8.97
C PHE A 152 5.83 -14.48 -8.08
N VAL A 153 4.58 -14.94 -8.16
CA VAL A 153 3.43 -14.30 -7.50
C VAL A 153 2.65 -15.30 -6.65
N ASP A 154 1.80 -14.80 -5.75
CA ASP A 154 0.90 -15.60 -4.89
C ASP A 154 -0.57 -15.52 -5.33
N ALA A 155 -0.82 -15.07 -6.57
CA ALA A 155 -2.10 -15.19 -7.25
C ALA A 155 -2.04 -16.14 -8.45
N THR A 156 -3.14 -16.84 -8.69
CA THR A 156 -3.30 -17.69 -9.87
C THR A 156 -3.54 -16.82 -11.12
N ILE A 157 -3.25 -17.36 -12.30
CA ILE A 157 -3.53 -16.65 -13.57
C ILE A 157 -5.01 -16.25 -13.69
N GLN A 158 -5.93 -17.15 -13.33
CA GLN A 158 -7.35 -16.86 -13.41
C GLN A 158 -7.75 -15.70 -12.48
N GLU A 159 -7.18 -15.63 -11.27
CA GLU A 159 -7.40 -14.50 -10.37
C GLU A 159 -6.85 -13.19 -10.94
N MET A 160 -5.68 -13.23 -11.59
CA MET A 160 -5.08 -12.05 -12.22
C MET A 160 -5.91 -11.55 -13.41
N LEU A 161 -6.31 -12.44 -14.31
CA LEU A 161 -7.06 -12.10 -15.54
C LEU A 161 -8.53 -11.74 -15.28
N THR A 162 -9.05 -12.03 -14.09
CA THR A 162 -10.41 -11.62 -13.67
C THR A 162 -10.40 -10.37 -12.81
N ALA A 163 -9.24 -9.72 -12.63
CA ALA A 163 -9.13 -8.44 -11.95
C ALA A 163 -9.94 -7.36 -12.68
N GLU A 164 -10.29 -6.29 -11.95
CA GLU A 164 -11.06 -5.19 -12.51
C GLU A 164 -10.29 -4.47 -13.63
N ASP A 165 -11.02 -3.91 -14.61
CA ASP A 165 -10.44 -3.28 -15.81
C ASP A 165 -9.36 -2.23 -15.46
N GLN A 166 -9.57 -1.46 -14.39
CA GLN A 166 -8.61 -0.47 -13.91
C GLN A 166 -7.24 -1.07 -13.57
N TRP A 167 -7.18 -2.33 -13.09
CA TRP A 167 -5.93 -3.02 -12.83
C TRP A 167 -5.22 -3.45 -14.10
N HIS A 168 -5.95 -3.82 -15.15
CA HIS A 168 -5.36 -4.10 -16.47
C HIS A 168 -4.81 -2.81 -17.10
N PHE A 169 -5.56 -1.72 -17.04
CA PHE A 169 -5.11 -0.42 -17.54
C PHE A 169 -3.88 0.10 -16.78
N SER A 170 -3.91 -0.02 -15.45
CA SER A 170 -2.78 0.31 -14.59
C SER A 170 -1.58 -0.56 -14.89
N GLY A 171 -1.77 -1.88 -15.00
CA GLY A 171 -0.76 -2.87 -15.37
C GLY A 171 0.02 -2.48 -16.62
N TYR A 172 -0.71 -2.19 -17.69
CA TYR A 172 -0.14 -1.77 -18.97
C TYR A 172 0.53 -0.38 -18.91
N THR A 173 -0.17 0.62 -18.37
CA THR A 173 0.29 2.02 -18.39
C THR A 173 1.50 2.21 -17.48
N SER A 174 1.43 1.74 -16.24
CA SER A 174 2.53 1.78 -15.28
C SER A 174 3.69 0.88 -15.75
N GLY A 175 3.39 -0.26 -16.35
CA GLY A 175 4.40 -1.16 -16.91
C GLY A 175 5.25 -0.50 -18.00
N LYS A 176 4.60 0.12 -19.00
CA LYS A 176 5.30 0.88 -20.04
C LYS A 176 6.10 2.04 -19.47
N HIS A 177 5.58 2.74 -18.46
CA HIS A 177 6.30 3.83 -17.79
C HIS A 177 7.56 3.34 -17.11
N LEU A 178 7.46 2.28 -16.29
CA LEU A 178 8.59 1.68 -15.57
C LEU A 178 9.70 1.21 -16.53
N ILE A 179 9.32 0.60 -17.65
CA ILE A 179 10.28 0.15 -18.68
C ILE A 179 10.94 1.37 -19.36
N LYS A 180 10.17 2.37 -19.79
CA LYS A 180 10.71 3.60 -20.43
C LYS A 180 11.69 4.35 -19.53
N LYS A 181 11.42 4.38 -18.22
CA LYS A 181 12.30 5.01 -17.21
C LYS A 181 13.49 4.13 -16.83
N GLY A 182 13.57 2.90 -17.33
CA GLY A 182 14.67 1.98 -17.06
C GLY A 182 14.69 1.45 -15.62
N TYR A 183 13.57 1.52 -14.89
CA TYR A 183 13.48 0.85 -13.58
C TYR A 183 13.44 -0.67 -13.72
N VAL A 184 12.88 -1.16 -14.83
CA VAL A 184 12.74 -2.59 -15.12
C VAL A 184 13.17 -2.93 -16.55
N LYS A 185 13.69 -4.15 -16.77
CA LYS A 185 14.24 -4.62 -18.06
C LYS A 185 14.09 -6.14 -18.22
N LYS A 186 14.28 -6.67 -19.44
CA LYS A 186 14.15 -8.12 -19.77
C LYS A 186 14.92 -9.07 -18.85
N GLY A 187 16.01 -8.59 -18.24
CA GLY A 187 16.83 -9.36 -17.28
C GLY A 187 16.24 -9.47 -15.87
N HIS A 188 15.04 -8.97 -15.61
CA HIS A 188 14.38 -9.05 -14.30
C HIS A 188 13.42 -10.22 -14.19
N ALA A 189 13.28 -10.71 -12.96
CA ALA A 189 12.18 -11.51 -12.45
C ALA A 189 11.31 -10.61 -11.56
N PHE A 190 9.99 -10.76 -11.67
CA PHE A 190 9.02 -9.95 -10.93
C PHE A 190 8.40 -10.76 -9.80
N HIS A 191 8.41 -10.17 -8.61
CA HIS A 191 8.08 -10.85 -7.35
C HIS A 191 6.97 -10.12 -6.60
N ARG A 192 5.90 -10.87 -6.25
CA ARG A 192 4.83 -10.45 -5.34
C ARG A 192 4.53 -11.59 -4.37
N GLY A 193 4.63 -11.36 -3.05
CA GLY A 193 4.35 -12.39 -2.05
C GLY A 193 5.22 -13.66 -2.11
N SER A 194 6.21 -13.69 -3.02
CA SER A 194 7.11 -14.81 -3.25
C SER A 194 8.13 -14.99 -2.13
N SER A 195 8.84 -16.12 -2.15
CA SER A 195 9.93 -16.40 -1.22
C SER A 195 11.04 -15.35 -1.26
N VAL A 196 11.37 -14.80 -2.45
CA VAL A 196 12.38 -13.74 -2.60
C VAL A 196 11.94 -12.45 -1.91
N MET A 197 10.71 -11.99 -2.16
CA MET A 197 10.15 -10.81 -1.50
C MET A 197 10.12 -10.98 0.03
N LYS A 198 9.65 -12.15 0.51
CA LYS A 198 9.67 -12.49 1.94
C LYS A 198 11.09 -12.47 2.51
N LYS A 199 12.07 -13.01 1.79
CA LYS A 199 13.49 -13.02 2.20
C LYS A 199 14.04 -11.60 2.39
N ILE A 200 13.71 -10.65 1.52
CA ILE A 200 14.10 -9.23 1.67
C ILE A 200 13.53 -8.65 2.97
N TYR A 201 12.25 -8.90 3.28
CA TYR A 201 11.66 -8.43 4.55
C TYR A 201 12.20 -9.16 5.79
N GLU A 202 12.58 -10.44 5.70
CA GLU A 202 13.28 -11.15 6.77
C GLU A 202 14.69 -10.59 7.03
N MET A 203 15.42 -10.18 5.98
CA MET A 203 16.70 -9.48 6.11
C MET A 203 16.52 -8.14 6.84
N LYS A 204 15.45 -7.41 6.56
CA LYS A 204 15.07 -6.24 7.35
C LYS A 204 14.82 -6.60 8.82
N LYS A 205 14.02 -7.63 9.12
CA LYS A 205 13.75 -8.04 10.51
C LYS A 205 15.06 -8.35 11.26
N THR A 206 15.99 -9.02 10.58
CA THR A 206 17.34 -9.33 11.11
C THR A 206 18.12 -8.07 11.44
N ALA A 207 18.20 -7.11 10.51
CA ALA A 207 18.92 -5.85 10.70
C ALA A 207 18.39 -5.04 11.89
N PHE A 208 17.06 -4.93 12.04
CA PHE A 208 16.46 -4.24 13.19
C PHE A 208 16.74 -4.96 14.51
N LYS A 209 16.68 -6.30 14.52
CA LYS A 209 16.97 -7.11 15.70
C LYS A 209 18.42 -6.95 16.15
N ASN A 210 19.36 -6.93 15.20
CA ASN A 210 20.80 -6.74 15.48
C ASN A 210 21.09 -5.38 16.15
N GLU A 211 20.33 -4.34 15.81
CA GLU A 211 20.47 -3.01 16.41
C GLU A 211 19.60 -2.80 17.67
N GLY A 212 18.85 -3.81 18.11
CA GLY A 212 17.90 -3.67 19.21
C GLY A 212 16.77 -2.65 18.95
N LYS A 213 16.53 -2.31 17.68
CA LYS A 213 15.47 -1.38 17.25
C LYS A 213 14.13 -2.11 17.14
N PRO A 214 13.00 -1.47 17.46
CA PRO A 214 11.68 -2.00 17.11
C PRO A 214 11.59 -2.23 15.61
N ILE A 215 11.24 -3.45 15.22
CA ILE A 215 11.11 -3.81 13.81
C ILE A 215 10.02 -2.96 13.18
N LEU A 216 10.38 -2.20 12.13
CA LEU A 216 9.41 -1.46 11.34
C LEU A 216 8.42 -2.41 10.65
N ASN A 217 7.16 -1.98 10.50
CA ASN A 217 6.23 -2.64 9.58
C ASN A 217 6.79 -2.59 8.14
N ASP A 218 6.50 -3.63 7.34
CA ASP A 218 7.02 -3.76 5.97
C ASP A 218 6.73 -2.52 5.13
N ASP A 219 5.47 -2.06 5.10
CA ASP A 219 5.04 -0.87 4.33
C ASP A 219 5.67 0.44 4.82
N LYS A 220 6.12 0.49 6.09
CA LYS A 220 6.81 1.65 6.67
C LYS A 220 8.30 1.66 6.32
N TRP A 221 8.88 0.49 6.11
CA TRP A 221 10.28 0.35 5.73
C TRP A 221 10.48 0.42 4.21
N ASN A 222 9.64 -0.29 3.45
CA ASN A 222 9.58 -0.26 1.99
C ASN A 222 8.13 -0.57 1.54
N PRO A 223 7.36 0.41 1.05
CA PRO A 223 5.99 0.19 0.56
C PRO A 223 5.95 -0.44 -0.84
N GLY A 224 7.00 -1.18 -1.23
CA GLY A 224 7.07 -1.86 -2.51
C GLY A 224 6.05 -2.99 -2.58
N ASP A 225 4.98 -2.77 -3.33
CA ASP A 225 3.93 -3.77 -3.59
C ASP A 225 4.47 -4.93 -4.44
N ILE A 226 5.47 -4.66 -5.28
CA ILE A 226 6.21 -5.66 -6.06
C ILE A 226 7.73 -5.37 -6.03
N TRP A 227 8.52 -6.40 -6.33
CA TRP A 227 9.98 -6.31 -6.49
C TRP A 227 10.43 -6.80 -7.85
N ALA A 228 11.23 -6.01 -8.56
CA ALA A 228 11.97 -6.44 -9.73
C ALA A 228 13.40 -6.82 -9.32
N VAL A 229 13.78 -8.08 -9.53
CA VAL A 229 15.09 -8.63 -9.12
C VAL A 229 15.78 -9.21 -10.35
N LYS A 230 17.07 -8.93 -10.53
CA LYS A 230 17.84 -9.48 -11.65
C LYS A 230 17.81 -11.00 -11.62
N ARG A 231 17.48 -11.62 -12.76
CA ARG A 231 17.42 -13.08 -12.89
C ARG A 231 18.76 -13.70 -12.49
N GLY A 232 18.71 -14.72 -11.64
CA GLY A 232 19.89 -15.41 -11.10
C GLY A 232 20.59 -14.72 -9.92
N LEU A 233 20.16 -13.53 -9.51
CA LEU A 233 20.72 -12.84 -8.34
C LEU A 233 20.18 -13.46 -7.03
N ASP A 234 21.09 -13.78 -6.10
CA ASP A 234 20.71 -14.15 -4.73
C ASP A 234 20.69 -12.91 -3.84
N VAL A 235 19.49 -12.51 -3.42
CA VAL A 235 19.28 -11.33 -2.56
C VAL A 235 20.04 -11.42 -1.22
N SER A 236 20.35 -12.63 -0.73
CA SER A 236 21.14 -12.79 0.51
C SER A 236 22.62 -12.50 0.35
N ARG A 237 23.14 -12.53 -0.87
CA ARG A 237 24.52 -12.12 -1.15
C ARG A 237 24.59 -10.65 -1.56
N ALA A 238 23.54 -10.15 -2.17
CA ALA A 238 23.48 -8.78 -2.66
C ALA A 238 23.11 -7.74 -1.58
N LEU A 239 22.41 -8.17 -0.52
CA LEU A 239 21.97 -7.32 0.58
C LEU A 239 22.68 -7.69 1.88
N ASP A 240 22.95 -6.69 2.72
CA ASP A 240 23.68 -6.88 3.98
C ASP A 240 22.79 -6.52 5.19
N PRO A 241 22.29 -7.50 5.97
CA PRO A 241 21.41 -7.26 7.10
C PRO A 241 22.14 -7.02 8.43
N SER A 242 23.44 -6.67 8.43
CA SER A 242 24.21 -6.42 9.66
C SER A 242 23.61 -5.30 10.51
N THR A 243 23.25 -4.18 9.87
CA THR A 243 22.54 -3.05 10.48
C THR A 243 21.49 -2.51 9.51
N VAL A 244 20.51 -1.73 9.99
CA VAL A 244 19.50 -1.14 9.10
C VAL A 244 20.15 -0.17 8.11
N THR A 245 21.19 0.56 8.53
CA THR A 245 21.93 1.47 7.65
C THR A 245 22.66 0.71 6.54
N THR A 246 23.38 -0.37 6.89
CA THR A 246 24.11 -1.19 5.89
C THR A 246 23.14 -1.83 4.90
N LEU A 247 22.00 -2.32 5.39
CA LEU A 247 20.95 -2.90 4.55
C LEU A 247 20.42 -1.87 3.56
N ASN A 248 20.05 -0.68 4.04
CA ASN A 248 19.53 0.39 3.18
C ASN A 248 20.59 0.84 2.15
N GLN A 249 21.87 0.93 2.54
CA GLN A 249 22.95 1.24 1.60
C GLN A 249 23.14 0.16 0.53
N SER A 250 23.08 -1.12 0.91
CA SER A 250 23.13 -2.22 -0.07
C SER A 250 21.93 -2.17 -1.03
N LEU A 251 20.74 -1.83 -0.54
CA LEU A 251 19.56 -1.61 -1.38
C LEU A 251 19.71 -0.41 -2.32
N ILE A 252 20.28 0.71 -1.88
CA ILE A 252 20.57 1.88 -2.75
C ILE A 252 21.50 1.47 -3.89
N LYS A 253 22.57 0.74 -3.62
CA LYS A 253 23.49 0.23 -4.66
C LYS A 253 22.78 -0.68 -5.67
N ASN A 254 21.94 -1.60 -5.19
CA ASN A 254 21.17 -2.50 -6.05
C ASN A 254 20.05 -1.77 -6.82
N PHE A 255 19.45 -0.74 -6.23
CA PHE A 255 18.47 0.10 -6.89
C PHE A 255 19.11 0.89 -8.02
N ASP A 256 20.27 1.51 -7.79
CA ASP A 256 21.00 2.31 -8.77
C ASP A 256 21.49 1.49 -9.96
N SER A 257 22.00 0.28 -9.70
CA SER A 257 22.37 -0.68 -10.75
C SER A 257 21.18 -1.35 -11.43
N ARG A 258 19.96 -1.14 -10.91
CA ARG A 258 18.73 -1.82 -11.34
C ARG A 258 18.84 -3.34 -11.19
N ASP A 259 19.52 -3.81 -10.16
CA ASP A 259 19.63 -5.24 -9.85
C ASP A 259 18.52 -5.68 -8.87
N ILE A 260 18.10 -4.79 -7.97
CA ILE A 260 16.93 -4.98 -7.08
C ILE A 260 16.17 -3.66 -6.98
N VAL A 261 14.91 -3.65 -7.39
CA VAL A 261 14.07 -2.44 -7.39
C VAL A 261 12.74 -2.74 -6.69
N GLY A 262 12.51 -2.10 -5.54
CA GLY A 262 11.20 -2.07 -4.88
C GLY A 262 10.29 -1.05 -5.55
N ILE A 263 9.06 -1.45 -5.89
CA ILE A 263 8.11 -0.65 -6.66
C ILE A 263 6.79 -0.55 -5.89
N SER A 264 6.44 0.67 -5.48
CA SER A 264 5.14 0.98 -4.88
C SER A 264 4.17 1.45 -5.96
N LEU A 265 2.96 0.92 -5.97
CA LEU A 265 1.94 1.07 -6.99
C LEU A 265 0.74 1.85 -6.44
N LYS A 266 0.27 2.80 -7.23
CA LYS A 266 -1.08 3.36 -7.15
C LYS A 266 -1.75 3.21 -8.50
N ILE A 267 -3.04 2.88 -8.46
CA ILE A 267 -3.83 2.62 -9.66
C ILE A 267 -3.78 3.84 -10.58
N VAL A 268 -3.49 3.60 -11.86
CA VAL A 268 -3.76 4.55 -12.96
C VAL A 268 -5.12 4.20 -13.55
N SER A 269 -6.10 5.07 -13.34
CA SER A 269 -7.51 4.70 -13.42
C SER A 269 -8.04 4.42 -14.83
N ASN A 270 -7.42 5.01 -15.87
CA ASN A 270 -7.79 4.83 -17.28
C ASN A 270 -6.72 5.39 -18.24
N PHE A 271 -6.87 5.15 -19.55
CA PHE A 271 -5.92 5.57 -20.59
C PHE A 271 -5.81 7.08 -20.85
N LYS A 272 -6.74 7.92 -20.36
CA LYS A 272 -6.61 9.38 -20.48
C LYS A 272 -5.58 9.94 -19.49
N LYS A 273 -5.15 9.11 -18.54
CA LYS A 273 -4.22 9.48 -17.48
C LYS A 273 -2.84 8.91 -17.77
N GLN A 274 -1.82 9.62 -17.34
CA GLN A 274 -0.43 9.17 -17.46
C GLN A 274 0.07 8.66 -16.12
N ALA A 275 1.06 7.78 -16.16
CA ALA A 275 1.82 7.43 -14.97
C ALA A 275 2.92 8.46 -14.74
N LYS A 276 3.16 8.81 -13.48
CA LYS A 276 4.37 9.50 -13.03
C LYS A 276 5.11 8.64 -12.01
N ASP A 277 6.40 8.91 -11.86
CA ASP A 277 7.24 8.26 -10.87
C ASP A 277 7.86 9.25 -9.89
N THR A 278 8.11 8.79 -8.67
CA THR A 278 8.91 9.52 -7.68
C THR A 278 9.76 8.52 -6.91
N VAL A 279 11.06 8.80 -6.83
CA VAL A 279 12.01 7.97 -6.06
C VAL A 279 12.08 8.51 -4.64
N TYR A 280 11.98 7.62 -3.66
CA TYR A 280 12.06 7.94 -2.24
C TYR A 280 13.26 7.24 -1.60
N ASN A 281 13.84 7.86 -0.57
CA ASN A 281 14.90 7.31 0.28
C ASN A 281 16.15 6.82 -0.49
N ARG A 282 16.41 7.37 -1.68
CA ARG A 282 17.62 7.08 -2.47
C ARG A 282 18.83 7.84 -1.94
N GLU A 283 18.64 9.09 -1.57
CA GLU A 283 19.64 9.89 -0.88
C GLU A 283 19.46 9.74 0.63
N LYS A 284 20.55 9.92 1.38
CA LYS A 284 20.49 9.92 2.85
C LYS A 284 19.57 11.06 3.25
N VAL A 285 18.33 10.74 3.61
CA VAL A 285 17.38 11.73 4.09
C VAL A 285 17.97 12.29 5.37
N GLU A 286 18.38 13.56 5.35
CA GLU A 286 18.74 14.23 6.59
C GLU A 286 17.50 14.19 7.49
N GLU A 287 17.66 13.62 8.67
CA GLU A 287 16.57 13.56 9.64
C GLU A 287 16.09 14.98 9.92
N GLU A 288 14.79 15.21 9.77
CA GLU A 288 14.22 16.50 10.12
C GLU A 288 14.46 16.72 11.62
N LYS A 289 15.23 17.76 11.95
CA LYS A 289 15.48 18.15 13.34
C LYS A 289 14.21 18.80 13.89
N ILE A 290 13.57 18.15 14.85
CA ILE A 290 12.31 18.57 15.43
C ILE A 290 12.58 19.17 16.80
N LYS A 291 12.05 20.38 17.00
CA LYS A 291 12.12 21.06 18.30
C LYS A 291 10.86 20.75 19.09
N PHE A 292 11.02 20.09 20.24
CA PHE A 292 9.92 19.95 21.19
C PHE A 292 9.48 21.33 21.68
N THR A 293 8.17 21.54 21.76
CA THR A 293 7.59 22.80 22.26
C THR A 293 6.85 22.57 23.56
N ASP A 294 5.90 21.64 23.59
CA ASP A 294 5.05 21.43 24.77
C ASP A 294 4.42 20.03 24.77
N TYR A 295 3.97 19.58 25.94
CA TYR A 295 3.17 18.38 26.10
C TYR A 295 1.96 18.67 26.99
N LYS A 296 0.77 18.56 26.40
CA LYS A 296 -0.49 18.93 27.04
C LYS A 296 -1.30 17.69 27.36
N LEU A 297 -1.72 17.57 28.61
CA LEU A 297 -2.68 16.55 29.04
C LEU A 297 -4.12 17.08 29.04
N LYS A 298 -4.28 18.40 28.98
CA LYS A 298 -5.55 19.11 28.92
C LYS A 298 -5.68 19.91 27.63
N LYS A 299 -6.86 19.82 26.99
CA LYS A 299 -7.18 20.56 25.74
C LYS A 299 -7.24 22.08 26.00
N ASP A 300 -6.82 22.86 25.01
CA ASP A 300 -6.90 24.33 25.03
C ASP A 300 -8.31 24.81 24.62
N ARG A 301 -9.35 24.45 25.38
CA ARG A 301 -10.72 24.99 25.20
C ARG A 301 -11.33 25.34 26.55
N ALA A 302 -12.22 26.32 26.56
CA ALA A 302 -12.99 26.68 27.75
C ALA A 302 -13.69 25.43 28.31
N GLN A 303 -13.70 25.29 29.64
CA GLN A 303 -14.29 24.16 30.38
C GLN A 303 -13.65 22.77 30.13
N ALA A 304 -12.55 22.66 29.37
CA ALA A 304 -11.83 21.40 29.33
C ALA A 304 -11.24 21.05 30.69
N THR A 305 -11.26 19.76 31.01
CA THR A 305 -10.54 19.16 32.13
C THR A 305 -9.56 18.11 31.61
N PHE A 306 -8.64 17.65 32.44
CA PHE A 306 -7.79 16.48 32.18
C PHE A 306 -8.62 15.28 31.67
N TRP A 307 -9.77 15.05 32.29
CA TRP A 307 -10.66 13.94 31.98
C TRP A 307 -11.52 14.16 30.73
N SER A 308 -11.51 15.35 30.14
CA SER A 308 -12.22 15.64 28.89
C SER A 308 -11.57 15.00 27.65
N GLY A 309 -10.28 14.67 27.74
CA GLY A 309 -9.52 13.99 26.69
C GLY A 309 -9.33 12.48 26.96
N LYS A 310 -8.97 11.74 25.90
CA LYS A 310 -8.43 10.37 25.97
C LYS A 310 -7.01 10.40 25.39
N GLY A 311 -6.02 10.76 26.21
CA GLY A 311 -4.63 10.85 25.78
C GLY A 311 -3.96 12.20 26.07
N GLY A 312 -2.88 12.47 25.35
CA GLY A 312 -2.10 13.72 25.44
C GLY A 312 -1.80 14.30 24.07
N VAL A 313 -1.43 15.57 24.03
CA VAL A 313 -1.08 16.31 22.80
C VAL A 313 0.35 16.78 22.91
N VAL A 314 1.18 16.37 21.96
CA VAL A 314 2.55 16.86 21.80
C VAL A 314 2.53 18.04 20.85
N VAL A 315 3.19 19.13 21.20
CA VAL A 315 3.41 20.30 20.34
C VAL A 315 4.88 20.37 19.99
N PHE A 316 5.18 20.56 18.72
CA PHE A 316 6.54 20.66 18.21
C PHE A 316 6.64 21.69 17.09
N ASN A 317 7.86 22.15 16.82
CA ASN A 317 8.14 23.23 15.87
C ASN A 317 7.21 24.44 16.06
N GLY A 318 6.90 24.78 17.32
CA GLY A 318 6.05 25.90 17.70
C GLY A 318 4.56 25.58 17.76
N ASN A 319 3.96 25.05 16.68
CA ASN A 319 2.50 24.92 16.59
C ASN A 319 1.98 23.61 15.98
N VAL A 320 2.87 22.74 15.51
CA VAL A 320 2.48 21.45 14.93
C VAL A 320 2.14 20.48 16.05
N LYS A 321 1.08 19.68 15.88
CA LYS A 321 0.54 18.83 16.93
C LYS A 321 0.60 17.36 16.55
N ALA A 322 0.78 16.51 17.55
CA ALA A 322 0.56 15.08 17.46
C ALA A 322 -0.23 14.59 18.67
N ASP A 323 -1.11 13.61 18.47
CA ASP A 323 -1.84 12.96 19.55
C ASP A 323 -1.07 11.72 20.05
N VAL A 324 -1.03 11.57 21.38
CA VAL A 324 -0.73 10.31 22.05
C VAL A 324 -2.04 9.70 22.49
N ARG A 325 -2.54 8.71 21.74
CA ARG A 325 -3.88 8.14 21.94
C ARG A 325 -3.93 6.64 21.69
N ALA A 326 -4.93 5.95 22.21
CA ALA A 326 -5.22 4.57 21.84
C ALA A 326 -6.13 4.52 20.60
N SER A 327 -5.95 3.52 19.74
CA SER A 327 -6.81 3.32 18.56
C SER A 327 -8.19 2.76 18.94
N THR A 328 -8.25 1.93 19.97
CA THR A 328 -9.47 1.34 20.55
C THR A 328 -9.31 1.23 22.07
N ASN A 329 -10.38 0.86 22.79
CA ASN A 329 -10.34 0.71 24.24
C ASN A 329 -9.25 -0.28 24.67
N PHE A 330 -8.39 0.12 25.61
CA PHE A 330 -7.25 -0.66 26.11
C PHE A 330 -6.16 -1.05 25.08
N ALA A 331 -6.21 -0.51 23.85
CA ALA A 331 -5.12 -0.65 22.90
C ALA A 331 -3.89 0.15 23.37
N ALA A 332 -2.71 -0.30 23.00
CA ALA A 332 -1.48 0.41 23.31
C ALA A 332 -1.50 1.84 22.72
N PRO A 333 -0.94 2.84 23.40
CA PRO A 333 -0.94 4.20 22.88
C PRO A 333 -0.05 4.29 21.64
N ASN A 334 -0.48 5.08 20.68
CA ASN A 334 0.26 5.44 19.49
C ASN A 334 0.47 6.95 19.46
N PHE A 335 1.49 7.35 18.71
CA PHE A 335 1.81 8.73 18.41
C PHE A 335 1.37 9.03 16.98
N GLU A 336 0.50 10.02 16.78
CA GLU A 336 -0.12 10.32 15.47
C GLU A 336 -0.03 11.80 15.16
N ILE A 337 0.60 12.17 14.04
CA ILE A 337 0.74 13.57 13.62
C ILE A 337 -0.63 14.11 13.19
N LEU A 338 -1.05 15.26 13.74
CA LEU A 338 -2.30 15.92 13.40
C LEU A 338 -2.09 16.88 12.22
N GLY A 339 -2.80 16.66 11.11
CA GLY A 339 -2.73 17.51 9.92
C GLY A 339 -4.04 17.57 9.13
N LYS A 340 -4.22 18.62 8.31
CA LYS A 340 -5.36 18.81 7.38
C LYS A 340 -5.14 18.18 5.99
N GLY A 341 -4.11 17.34 5.80
CA GLY A 341 -3.78 16.67 4.54
C GLY A 341 -2.91 15.42 4.76
N ALA A 342 -2.52 14.74 3.67
CA ALA A 342 -1.97 13.37 3.57
C ALA A 342 -0.68 13.01 4.36
N ARG A 343 -0.31 13.74 5.43
CA ARG A 343 0.94 13.59 6.19
C ARG A 343 0.76 13.08 7.64
N GLY A 344 -0.42 12.57 8.01
CA GLY A 344 -0.74 12.12 9.37
C GLY A 344 -0.16 10.74 9.76
N GLY A 345 1.15 10.59 9.64
CA GLY A 345 1.85 9.35 9.98
C GLY A 345 1.63 8.91 11.44
N ARG A 346 1.67 7.60 11.69
CA ARG A 346 1.51 7.01 13.03
C ARG A 346 2.76 6.21 13.40
N ALA A 347 3.21 6.37 14.64
CA ALA A 347 4.22 5.54 15.28
C ALA A 347 3.58 4.73 16.42
N GLY A 348 3.79 3.42 16.39
CA GLY A 348 3.22 2.49 17.37
C GLY A 348 3.94 2.52 18.72
N TYR A 349 3.39 1.82 19.71
CA TYR A 349 3.91 1.88 21.07
C TYR A 349 5.34 1.35 21.24
N GLY A 350 5.72 0.33 20.48
CA GLY A 350 7.11 -0.18 20.49
C GLY A 350 8.14 0.90 20.15
N ALA A 351 7.80 1.80 19.22
CA ALA A 351 8.64 2.95 18.90
C ALA A 351 8.72 3.93 20.07
N ILE A 352 7.60 4.21 20.74
CA ILE A 352 7.57 5.09 21.93
C ILE A 352 8.44 4.51 23.05
N LEU A 353 8.33 3.20 23.34
CA LEU A 353 9.15 2.51 24.34
C LEU A 353 10.65 2.65 24.05
N TYR A 354 11.06 2.34 22.82
CA TYR A 354 12.46 2.45 22.40
C TYR A 354 12.95 3.89 22.42
N GLY A 355 12.17 4.85 21.90
CA GLY A 355 12.53 6.26 21.89
C GLY A 355 12.69 6.81 23.30
N ALA A 356 11.78 6.44 24.21
CA ALA A 356 11.88 6.84 25.62
C ALA A 356 13.11 6.25 26.30
N GLN A 357 13.42 4.97 26.05
CA GLN A 357 14.61 4.34 26.61
C GLN A 357 15.91 4.95 26.05
N LYS A 358 15.98 5.14 24.72
CA LYS A 358 17.19 5.60 24.03
C LYS A 358 17.48 7.08 24.26
N PHE A 359 16.47 7.93 24.09
CA PHE A 359 16.66 9.39 24.08
C PHE A 359 16.27 10.02 25.43
N LEU A 360 15.16 9.60 26.03
CA LEU A 360 14.70 10.11 27.32
C LEU A 360 15.33 9.38 28.51
N ARG A 361 16.12 8.31 28.27
CA ARG A 361 16.75 7.47 29.30
C ARG A 361 15.74 6.92 30.32
N THR A 362 14.50 6.70 29.89
CA THR A 362 13.38 6.30 30.75
C THR A 362 12.74 5.02 30.23
N LYS A 363 12.61 4.01 31.10
CA LYS A 363 11.82 2.81 30.80
C LYS A 363 10.34 3.08 31.09
N LEU A 364 9.53 3.09 30.04
CA LEU A 364 8.08 3.20 30.16
C LEU A 364 7.43 1.83 30.43
N PRO A 365 6.30 1.76 31.15
CA PRO A 365 5.57 0.51 31.37
C PRO A 365 5.01 -0.09 30.07
N THR A 366 4.91 -1.41 29.97
CA THR A 366 4.20 -2.10 28.90
C THR A 366 2.69 -1.80 28.91
N ASN A 367 2.00 -2.10 27.81
CA ASN A 367 0.54 -1.94 27.77
C ASN A 367 -0.19 -2.82 28.80
N ALA A 368 0.36 -4.00 29.13
CA ALA A 368 -0.19 -4.87 30.17
C ALA A 368 -0.05 -4.24 31.57
N GLU A 369 1.11 -3.64 31.86
CA GLU A 369 1.33 -2.92 33.12
C GLU A 369 0.40 -1.71 33.25
N TYR A 370 0.17 -0.94 32.17
CA TYR A 370 -0.82 0.15 32.20
C TYR A 370 -2.24 -0.36 32.49
N LYS A 371 -2.66 -1.49 31.90
CA LYS A 371 -3.98 -2.07 32.19
C LYS A 371 -4.10 -2.48 33.66
N ASN A 372 -3.04 -3.10 34.20
CA ASN A 372 -2.99 -3.54 35.59
C ASN A 372 -3.04 -2.34 36.55
N GLU A 373 -2.20 -1.33 36.35
CA GLU A 373 -2.17 -0.13 37.20
C GLU A 373 -3.47 0.67 37.09
N ALA A 374 -4.05 0.82 35.90
CA ALA A 374 -5.35 1.47 35.73
C ALA A 374 -6.48 0.76 36.50
N ASN A 375 -6.52 -0.58 36.45
CA ASN A 375 -7.48 -1.37 37.22
C ASN A 375 -7.25 -1.25 38.73
N GLN A 376 -6.00 -1.17 39.18
CA GLN A 376 -5.68 -0.94 40.58
C GLN A 376 -6.13 0.45 41.04
N ILE A 377 -5.90 1.50 40.23
CA ILE A 377 -6.37 2.86 40.52
C ILE A 377 -7.90 2.88 40.63
N VAL A 378 -8.64 2.24 39.71
CA VAL A 378 -10.10 2.15 39.78
C VAL A 378 -10.57 1.48 41.09
N ARG A 379 -9.83 0.45 41.57
CA ARG A 379 -10.11 -0.19 42.86
C ARG A 379 -9.80 0.72 44.05
N GLU A 380 -8.74 1.53 43.99
CA GLU A 380 -8.43 2.52 45.03
C GLU A 380 -9.52 3.61 45.08
N VAL A 381 -10.06 4.03 43.94
CA VAL A 381 -11.11 5.07 43.86
C VAL A 381 -12.43 4.58 44.45
N LYS A 382 -12.78 3.31 44.21
CA LYS A 382 -14.04 2.71 44.69
C LYS A 382 -14.00 2.21 46.14
N GLY A 383 -12.82 2.01 46.73
CA GLY A 383 -12.67 1.39 48.05
C GLY A 383 -12.06 2.32 49.10
N LYS A 384 -12.08 1.89 50.37
CA LYS A 384 -11.31 2.51 51.47
C LYS A 384 -9.81 2.11 51.43
N LYS A 385 -9.23 1.96 50.23
CA LYS A 385 -7.82 1.54 50.06
C LYS A 385 -6.88 2.74 50.13
N SER A 386 -5.58 2.48 50.31
CA SER A 386 -4.54 3.50 50.17
C SER A 386 -4.67 4.22 48.82
N LYS A 387 -4.51 5.56 48.79
CA LYS A 387 -4.55 6.39 47.56
C LYS A 387 -3.17 6.51 46.90
N THR A 388 -2.31 5.50 47.06
CA THR A 388 -0.90 5.59 46.66
C THR A 388 -0.76 5.75 45.15
N LEU A 389 -1.45 4.93 44.36
CA LEU A 389 -1.35 5.01 42.89
C LEU A 389 -2.07 6.23 42.35
N GLN A 390 -3.20 6.63 42.94
CA GLN A 390 -3.87 7.90 42.62
C GLN A 390 -2.95 9.11 42.83
N ASN A 391 -2.28 9.20 43.99
CA ASN A 391 -1.37 10.30 44.31
C ASN A 391 -0.16 10.30 43.37
N LYS A 392 0.42 9.12 43.09
CA LYS A 392 1.50 8.97 42.11
C LYS A 392 1.05 9.46 40.72
N PHE A 393 -0.14 9.08 40.29
CA PHE A 393 -0.70 9.49 39.00
C PHE A 393 -0.87 11.01 38.95
N TYR A 394 -1.50 11.61 39.96
CA TYR A 394 -1.67 13.07 40.02
C TYR A 394 -0.32 13.82 40.02
N ASN A 395 0.67 13.35 40.77
CA ASN A 395 1.99 13.98 40.80
C ASN A 395 2.64 14.01 39.40
N MET A 396 2.50 12.93 38.63
CA MET A 396 2.95 12.91 37.24
C MET A 396 2.15 13.87 36.36
N VAL A 397 0.82 13.91 36.50
CA VAL A 397 -0.04 14.86 35.78
C VAL A 397 0.41 16.29 36.05
N LYS A 398 0.56 16.67 37.32
CA LYS A 398 0.96 18.03 37.74
C LYS A 398 2.34 18.42 37.24
N SER A 399 3.29 17.47 37.24
CA SER A 399 4.64 17.71 36.70
C SER A 399 4.68 17.84 35.18
N THR A 400 3.71 17.25 34.49
CA THR A 400 3.61 17.27 33.02
C THR A 400 2.89 18.53 32.55
N ASP A 401 1.74 18.84 33.16
CA ASP A 401 0.85 19.94 32.77
C ASP A 401 0.35 20.65 34.03
N SER A 402 1.02 21.75 34.37
CA SER A 402 0.80 22.47 35.64
C SER A 402 -0.57 23.14 35.74
N ARG A 403 -1.33 23.23 34.63
CA ARG A 403 -2.67 23.83 34.57
C ARG A 403 -3.75 22.96 35.23
N ILE A 404 -3.43 21.70 35.53
CA ILE A 404 -4.38 20.74 36.11
C ILE A 404 -4.29 20.80 37.65
N SER A 405 -5.38 21.22 38.30
CA SER A 405 -5.46 21.28 39.76
C SER A 405 -5.76 19.90 40.36
N ARG A 406 -5.45 19.73 41.65
CA ARG A 406 -5.75 18.49 42.38
C ARG A 406 -7.25 18.23 42.43
N GLN A 407 -8.01 19.28 42.71
CA GLN A 407 -9.47 19.24 42.74
C GLN A 407 -10.04 18.77 41.40
N GLU A 408 -9.64 19.36 40.27
CA GLU A 408 -10.11 18.97 38.94
C GLU A 408 -9.81 17.49 38.63
N PHE A 409 -8.63 17.03 39.04
CA PHE A 409 -8.23 15.64 38.85
C PHE A 409 -9.08 14.68 39.71
N ASP A 410 -9.25 14.98 40.99
CA ASP A 410 -10.00 14.15 41.94
C ASP A 410 -11.50 14.11 41.62
N GLU A 411 -12.10 15.20 41.16
CA GLU A 411 -13.52 15.22 40.75
C GLU A 411 -13.78 14.31 39.54
N GLY A 412 -12.86 14.30 38.58
CA GLY A 412 -13.03 13.51 37.36
C GLY A 412 -12.58 12.05 37.50
N ILE A 413 -11.62 11.73 38.37
CA ILE A 413 -11.12 10.35 38.52
C ILE A 413 -12.21 9.40 39.05
N VAL A 414 -13.10 9.90 39.90
CA VAL A 414 -14.26 9.16 40.43
C VAL A 414 -15.24 8.72 39.32
N ARG A 415 -15.29 9.48 38.22
CA ARG A 415 -16.20 9.26 37.08
C ARG A 415 -15.52 8.58 35.90
N ALA A 416 -14.19 8.37 35.96
CA ALA A 416 -13.43 7.85 34.85
C ALA A 416 -13.68 6.36 34.62
N THR A 417 -13.97 5.98 33.39
CA THR A 417 -14.06 4.57 33.00
C THR A 417 -12.67 3.92 32.97
N PRO A 418 -12.57 2.59 33.17
CA PRO A 418 -11.27 1.91 33.16
C PRO A 418 -10.46 2.11 31.85
N ASP A 419 -11.12 2.18 30.69
CA ASP A 419 -10.45 2.46 29.42
C ASP A 419 -9.91 3.90 29.35
N ARG A 420 -10.61 4.87 29.96
CA ARG A 420 -10.16 6.26 30.03
C ARG A 420 -9.00 6.41 31.03
N MET A 421 -9.08 5.72 32.16
CA MET A 421 -7.98 5.63 33.13
C MET A 421 -6.72 5.10 32.46
N HIS A 422 -6.83 3.99 31.72
CA HIS A 422 -5.73 3.35 31.01
C HIS A 422 -5.01 4.30 30.05
N ILE A 423 -5.72 4.95 29.12
CA ILE A 423 -5.06 5.80 28.13
C ILE A 423 -4.54 7.12 28.73
N ASN A 424 -5.24 7.72 29.69
CA ASN A 424 -4.77 8.95 30.34
C ASN A 424 -3.55 8.67 31.23
N LEU A 425 -3.50 7.51 31.89
CA LEU A 425 -2.32 7.05 32.62
C LEU A 425 -1.13 6.88 31.68
N ALA A 426 -1.32 6.16 30.56
CA ALA A 426 -0.27 5.93 29.59
C ALA A 426 0.28 7.24 28.98
N ALA A 427 -0.61 8.15 28.57
CA ALA A 427 -0.23 9.47 28.07
C ALA A 427 0.49 10.32 29.13
N THR A 428 0.14 10.16 30.40
CA THR A 428 0.80 10.88 31.50
C THR A 428 2.19 10.33 31.79
N TYR A 429 2.40 9.01 31.73
CA TYR A 429 3.75 8.43 31.84
C TYR A 429 4.66 8.94 30.71
N ILE A 430 4.16 8.97 29.48
CA ILE A 430 4.90 9.48 28.33
C ILE A 430 5.22 10.97 28.52
N GLY A 431 4.21 11.78 28.86
CA GLY A 431 4.37 13.21 29.10
C GLY A 431 5.37 13.50 30.23
N ASN A 432 5.27 12.80 31.35
CA ASN A 432 6.18 12.95 32.49
C ASN A 432 7.63 12.58 32.15
N ALA A 433 7.84 11.52 31.37
CA ALA A 433 9.19 11.14 30.89
C ALA A 433 9.79 12.25 30.00
N ILE A 434 8.98 12.83 29.12
CA ILE A 434 9.39 13.97 28.27
C ILE A 434 9.69 15.19 29.16
N SER A 435 8.78 15.59 30.04
CA SER A 435 8.91 16.81 30.86
C SER A 435 10.11 16.80 31.81
N LYS A 436 10.52 15.63 32.30
CA LYS A 436 11.72 15.48 33.15
C LYS A 436 13.05 15.42 32.39
N SER A 437 12.99 15.32 31.06
CA SER A 437 14.19 15.20 30.22
C SER A 437 14.74 16.57 29.84
N SER A 438 16.06 16.64 29.58
CA SER A 438 16.70 17.85 29.08
C SER A 438 16.13 18.27 27.71
N LYS A 439 16.30 19.55 27.34
CA LYS A 439 15.89 20.06 26.02
C LYS A 439 16.42 19.20 24.87
N ASN A 440 17.71 18.86 24.89
CA ASN A 440 18.33 18.04 23.86
C ASN A 440 17.70 16.64 23.75
N GLN A 441 17.44 15.99 24.88
CA GLN A 441 16.79 14.66 24.89
C GLN A 441 15.37 14.71 24.33
N ARG A 442 14.60 15.76 24.67
CA ARG A 442 13.25 15.96 24.14
C ARG A 442 13.28 16.15 22.63
N ASP A 443 14.17 17.01 22.13
CA ASP A 443 14.33 17.25 20.69
C ASP A 443 14.74 15.96 19.94
N GLN A 444 15.69 15.19 20.48
CA GLN A 444 16.09 13.89 19.91
C GLN A 444 14.93 12.87 19.87
N PHE A 445 14.17 12.76 20.96
CA PHE A 445 12.98 11.91 21.00
C PHE A 445 11.96 12.35 19.95
N MET A 446 11.71 13.65 19.81
CA MET A 446 10.77 14.18 18.82
C MET A 446 11.24 13.97 17.39
N THR A 447 12.52 14.19 17.10
CA THR A 447 13.12 13.88 15.79
C THR A 447 12.90 12.42 15.44
N TYR A 448 13.19 11.49 16.35
CA TYR A 448 12.96 10.07 16.11
C TYR A 448 11.47 9.76 15.84
N MET A 449 10.56 10.23 16.69
CA MET A 449 9.13 9.90 16.58
C MET A 449 8.50 10.45 15.28
N ILE A 450 8.85 11.67 14.87
CA ILE A 450 8.29 12.33 13.69
C ILE A 450 8.83 11.74 12.40
N ASN A 451 10.16 11.52 12.30
CA ASN A 451 10.74 10.93 11.10
C ASN A 451 10.25 9.48 10.90
N LEU A 452 10.05 8.73 11.99
CA LEU A 452 9.46 7.39 11.94
C LEU A 452 7.99 7.42 11.47
N ALA A 453 7.17 8.29 12.06
CA ALA A 453 5.77 8.43 11.67
C ALA A 453 5.61 8.80 10.18
N GLY A 454 6.46 9.71 9.70
CA GLY A 454 6.47 10.17 8.30
C GLY A 454 7.10 9.22 7.29
N ALA A 455 7.61 8.04 7.70
CA ALA A 455 8.40 7.14 6.85
C ALA A 455 9.58 7.85 6.15
N LYS A 456 10.14 8.87 6.81
CA LYS A 456 11.31 9.66 6.37
C LYS A 456 12.56 9.34 7.20
N GLY A 457 12.52 8.26 7.98
CA GLY A 457 13.65 7.86 8.80
C GLY A 457 14.82 7.41 7.93
N SER A 458 16.03 7.64 8.43
CA SER A 458 17.28 6.99 7.98
C SER A 458 17.15 5.45 7.88
N ASP A 459 16.19 4.89 8.62
CA ASP A 459 15.87 3.48 8.67
C ASP A 459 14.97 2.98 7.52
N SER A 460 14.28 3.83 6.75
CA SER A 460 13.47 3.41 5.58
C SER A 460 14.34 3.19 4.34
N SER A 461 13.98 2.22 3.51
CA SER A 461 14.77 1.85 2.32
C SER A 461 14.26 2.52 1.05
N VAL A 462 15.11 2.52 0.02
CA VAL A 462 14.83 3.09 -1.30
C VAL A 462 13.73 2.34 -2.04
N TYR A 463 12.87 3.09 -2.74
CA TYR A 463 11.88 2.55 -3.66
C TYR A 463 11.46 3.59 -4.70
N VAL A 464 10.87 3.13 -5.80
CA VAL A 464 10.16 4.00 -6.74
C VAL A 464 8.65 3.86 -6.52
N LYS A 465 7.96 4.98 -6.41
CA LYS A 465 6.50 5.02 -6.41
C LYS A 465 6.02 5.38 -7.81
N VAL A 466 5.05 4.62 -8.32
CA VAL A 466 4.36 4.91 -9.59
C VAL A 466 2.89 5.18 -9.30
N GLU A 467 2.39 6.31 -9.78
CA GLU A 467 1.01 6.73 -9.55
C GLU A 467 0.45 7.56 -10.71
N GLU A 468 -0.85 7.81 -10.69
CA GLU A 468 -1.51 8.72 -11.63
C GLU A 468 -0.91 10.14 -11.58
N SER A 469 -0.64 10.71 -12.76
CA SER A 469 -0.08 12.05 -12.94
C SER A 469 -0.94 13.15 -12.34
#